data_AF-A0AAU5XEC9-F1
#
_entry.id   AF-A0AAU5XEC9-F1
#
_cell.length_a   1.000
_cell.length_b   1.000
_cell.length_c   1.000
_cell.angle_alpha   90.00
_cell.angle_beta   90.00
_cell.angle_gamma   90.00
#
_symmetry.space_group_name_H-M   'P 1'
#
loop_
_entity.id
_entity.type
_entity.pdbx_description
1 polymer ?
#
loop_
_entity_poly.entity_id
_entity_poly.type
_entity_poly.pdbx_seq_one_letter_code
_entity_poly.pdbx_strand_id
1 'polypeptide(L)'
;MYDAEGLTILTERECRELLASVPLGRIVYTDRALPAVQPVNFVMSDGEVMILTSADSKLATATQNTVVAFEIDHFNHEATAGWSVVIIGHAHLHPKEDHLAITPELISGRRLPTHPPKEPHNPLPAESPE
;
A
#
# COMPACT_ATOMS: atom_id res chain seq x y z
N MET A 1 1.52 12.31 -13.91
CA MET A 1 1.71 11.09 -14.74
C MET A 1 0.57 10.14 -14.40
N TYR A 2 0.05 9.38 -15.37
CA TYR A 2 -0.97 8.34 -15.12
C TYR A 2 -0.33 6.96 -15.28
N ASP A 3 -0.86 5.95 -14.60
CA ASP A 3 -0.50 4.56 -14.87
C ASP A 3 -1.31 3.98 -16.04
N ALA A 4 -1.09 2.69 -16.35
CA ALA A 4 -1.79 2.00 -17.43
C ALA A 4 -3.32 1.99 -17.23
N GLU A 5 -3.76 2.12 -15.98
CA GLU A 5 -5.16 2.02 -15.55
C GLU A 5 -5.83 3.41 -15.48
N GLY A 6 -5.11 4.45 -15.91
CA GLY A 6 -5.60 5.84 -15.93
C GLY A 6 -5.62 6.51 -14.55
N LEU A 7 -4.98 5.93 -13.54
CA LEU A 7 -4.90 6.49 -12.20
C LEU A 7 -3.76 7.49 -12.11
N THR A 8 -3.96 8.58 -11.38
CA THR A 8 -2.89 9.57 -11.18
C THR A 8 -1.82 8.97 -10.29
N ILE A 9 -0.57 8.93 -10.77
CA ILE A 9 0.58 8.49 -10.01
C ILE A 9 0.95 9.57 -8.99
N LEU A 10 1.04 9.18 -7.72
CA LEU A 10 1.50 10.02 -6.64
C LEU A 10 3.03 9.99 -6.54
N THR A 11 3.61 11.13 -6.23
CA THR A 11 5.02 11.23 -5.84
C THR A 11 5.24 10.56 -4.48
N GLU A 12 6.48 10.17 -4.19
CA GLU A 12 6.82 9.58 -2.89
C GLU A 12 6.51 10.55 -1.73
N ARG A 13 6.75 11.85 -1.93
CA ARG A 13 6.41 12.89 -0.94
C ARG A 13 4.90 12.89 -0.63
N GLU A 14 4.05 12.87 -1.66
CA GLU A 14 2.60 12.79 -1.47
C GLU A 14 2.19 11.49 -0.76
N CYS A 15 2.82 10.36 -1.08
CA CYS A 15 2.56 9.10 -0.39
C CYS A 15 2.88 9.20 1.12
N ARG A 16 4.01 9.81 1.47
CA ARG A 16 4.42 10.02 2.87
C ARG A 16 3.49 10.97 3.62
N GLU A 17 2.99 12.01 2.95
CA GLU A 17 1.97 12.92 3.52
C GLU A 17 0.66 12.16 3.81
N LEU A 18 0.24 11.26 2.91
CA LEU A 18 -0.97 10.46 3.10
C LEU A 18 -0.81 9.39 4.20
N LEU A 19 0.38 8.81 4.36
CA LEU A 19 0.71 7.91 5.48
C LEU A 19 0.52 8.56 6.85
N ALA A 20 0.72 9.86 6.96
CA ALA A 20 0.47 10.61 8.20
C ALA A 20 -1.01 11.00 8.39
N SER A 21 -1.87 10.81 7.37
CA SER A 21 -3.25 11.32 7.36
C SER A 21 -4.30 10.33 7.89
N VAL A 22 -3.94 9.04 7.99
CA VAL A 22 -4.84 7.97 8.45
C VAL A 22 -4.19 7.14 9.54
N PRO A 23 -4.92 6.69 10.57
CA PRO A 23 -4.35 5.92 11.68
C PRO A 23 -4.31 4.41 11.42
N LEU A 24 -4.97 3.94 10.36
CA LEU A 24 -5.22 2.54 10.08
C LEU A 24 -4.68 2.17 8.69
N GLY A 25 -4.01 1.03 8.59
CA GLY A 25 -3.66 0.40 7.32
C GLY A 25 -3.91 -1.09 7.34
N ARG A 26 -3.54 -1.78 6.25
CA ARG A 26 -3.60 -3.24 6.14
C ARG A 26 -2.23 -3.78 5.81
N ILE A 27 -1.79 -4.78 6.56
CA ILE A 27 -0.64 -5.60 6.19
C ILE A 27 -1.12 -6.83 5.41
N VAL A 28 -0.51 -7.06 4.25
CA VAL A 28 -0.69 -8.22 3.39
C VAL A 28 0.55 -9.08 3.51
N TYR A 29 0.37 -10.32 3.92
CA TYR A 29 1.46 -11.25 4.21
C TYR A 29 1.07 -12.68 3.84
N THR A 30 2.04 -13.59 3.89
CA THR A 30 1.81 -15.01 3.63
C THR A 30 1.72 -15.76 4.96
N ASP A 31 0.61 -16.46 5.21
CA ASP A 31 0.45 -17.43 6.30
C ASP A 31 0.27 -18.81 5.70
N ARG A 32 1.20 -19.74 5.99
CA ARG A 32 1.13 -21.14 5.50
C ARG A 32 0.89 -21.24 3.99
N ALA A 33 1.66 -20.46 3.22
CA ALA A 33 1.57 -20.35 1.75
C ALA A 33 0.26 -19.75 1.20
N LEU A 34 -0.58 -19.17 2.05
CA LEU A 34 -1.81 -18.48 1.64
C LEU A 34 -1.68 -16.97 1.91
N PRO A 35 -2.19 -16.11 1.00
CA PRO A 35 -2.23 -14.68 1.26
C PRO A 35 -3.24 -14.38 2.37
N ALA A 36 -2.83 -13.54 3.31
CA ALA A 36 -3.65 -13.02 4.39
C ALA A 36 -3.57 -11.50 4.43
N VAL A 37 -4.65 -10.87 4.90
CA VAL A 37 -4.73 -9.41 5.10
C VAL A 37 -5.21 -9.14 6.51
N GLN A 38 -4.53 -8.25 7.21
CA GLN A 38 -4.90 -7.86 8.58
C GLN A 38 -4.89 -6.33 8.71
N PRO A 39 -6.00 -5.72 9.20
CA PRO A 39 -6.00 -4.30 9.54
C PRO A 39 -5.16 -4.07 10.81
N VAL A 40 -4.36 -3.00 10.81
CA VAL A 40 -3.43 -2.66 11.88
C VAL A 40 -3.39 -1.14 12.08
N ASN A 41 -3.30 -0.72 13.34
CA ASN A 41 -2.85 0.64 13.63
C ASN A 41 -1.36 0.72 13.39
N PHE A 42 -0.89 1.86 12.89
CA PHE A 42 0.51 2.07 12.60
C PHE A 42 0.93 3.51 12.87
N VAL A 43 2.24 3.71 12.92
CA VAL A 43 2.87 5.03 12.86
C VAL A 43 4.05 4.98 11.90
N MET A 44 4.42 6.12 11.32
CA MET A 44 5.68 6.26 10.62
C MET A 44 6.75 6.76 11.59
N SER A 45 7.87 6.06 11.70
CA SER A 45 9.05 6.53 12.45
C SER A 45 10.32 6.14 11.70
N ASP A 46 11.28 7.06 11.64
CA ASP A 46 12.59 6.86 10.99
C ASP A 46 12.52 6.29 9.55
N GLY A 47 11.43 6.61 8.84
CA GLY A 47 11.18 6.15 7.48
C GLY A 47 10.51 4.78 7.37
N GLU A 48 10.22 4.12 8.49
CA GLU A 48 9.60 2.79 8.57
C GLU A 48 8.15 2.86 9.02
N VAL A 49 7.38 1.83 8.63
CA VAL A 49 6.04 1.60 9.19
C VAL A 49 6.20 0.79 10.46
N MET A 50 5.78 1.32 11.60
CA MET A 50 5.78 0.60 12.87
C MET A 50 4.37 0.18 13.25
N ILE A 51 4.20 -1.11 13.51
CA ILE A 51 2.94 -1.72 13.95
C ILE A 51 3.15 -2.27 15.35
N LEU A 52 2.36 -1.81 16.31
CA LEU A 52 2.36 -2.37 17.66
C LEU A 52 1.81 -3.81 17.59
N THR A 53 2.63 -4.79 17.92
CA THR A 53 2.22 -6.20 17.93
C THR A 53 3.13 -7.01 18.83
N SER A 54 2.54 -7.93 19.60
CA SER A 54 3.33 -8.84 20.43
C SER A 54 4.22 -9.74 19.56
N ALA A 55 5.44 -10.04 20.02
CA ALA A 55 6.39 -10.90 19.30
C ALA A 55 5.87 -12.34 19.10
N ASP A 56 4.99 -12.82 19.99
CA ASP A 56 4.32 -14.13 19.89
C ASP A 56 3.03 -14.09 19.05
N SER A 57 2.66 -12.92 18.52
CA SER A 57 1.48 -12.80 17.68
C SER A 57 1.64 -13.62 16.40
N LYS A 58 0.50 -14.10 15.88
CA LYS A 58 0.45 -14.77 14.58
C LYS A 58 1.04 -13.89 13.47
N LEU A 59 0.77 -12.59 13.53
CA LEU A 59 1.29 -11.63 12.55
C LEU A 59 2.81 -11.60 12.60
N ALA A 60 3.40 -11.31 13.76
CA ALA A 60 4.85 -11.26 13.94
C ALA A 60 5.54 -12.55 13.49
N THR A 61 4.98 -13.70 13.89
CA THR A 61 5.51 -15.03 13.53
C THR A 61 5.48 -15.26 12.02
N ALA A 62 4.40 -14.85 11.34
CA ALA A 62 4.24 -15.05 9.90
C ALA A 62 5.04 -14.06 9.05
N THR A 63 5.33 -12.86 9.57
CA THR A 63 5.97 -11.79 8.80
C THR A 63 7.46 -11.65 9.04
N GLN A 64 8.00 -12.19 10.15
CA GLN A 64 9.42 -12.03 10.50
C GLN A 64 10.36 -12.41 9.36
N ASN A 65 11.21 -11.48 8.95
CA ASN A 65 12.20 -11.63 7.87
C ASN A 65 11.58 -11.99 6.51
N THR A 66 10.35 -11.56 6.25
CA THR A 66 9.66 -11.76 4.97
C THR A 66 9.38 -10.42 4.28
N VAL A 67 9.14 -10.47 2.96
CA VAL A 67 8.60 -9.32 2.23
C VAL A 67 7.09 -9.31 2.44
N VAL A 68 6.57 -8.14 2.81
CA VAL A 68 5.14 -7.89 3.00
C VAL A 68 4.73 -6.69 2.15
N ALA A 69 3.43 -6.58 1.89
CA ALA A 69 2.85 -5.32 1.44
C ALA A 69 2.09 -4.67 2.60
N PHE A 70 2.15 -3.35 2.68
CA PHE A 70 1.37 -2.54 3.60
C PHE A 70 0.59 -1.51 2.80
N GLU A 71 -0.68 -1.36 3.11
CA GLU A 71 -1.62 -0.56 2.34
C GLU A 71 -2.36 0.43 3.25
N ILE A 72 -2.55 1.64 2.73
CA ILE A 72 -3.52 2.59 3.25
C ILE A 72 -4.32 3.19 2.11
N ASP A 73 -5.60 3.43 2.37
CA ASP A 73 -6.50 4.09 1.43
C ASP A 73 -7.39 5.10 2.11
N HIS A 74 -8.00 5.93 1.27
CA HIS A 74 -9.19 6.67 1.62
C HIS A 74 -10.07 6.81 0.38
N PHE A 75 -11.37 6.61 0.56
CA PHE A 75 -12.36 6.84 -0.47
C PHE A 75 -13.51 7.71 0.05
N ASN A 76 -13.76 8.82 -0.62
CA ASN A 76 -14.91 9.66 -0.40
C ASN A 76 -16.02 9.25 -1.39
N HIS A 77 -17.09 8.67 -0.84
CA HIS A 77 -18.24 8.20 -1.62
C HIS A 77 -19.01 9.33 -2.32
N GLU A 78 -19.14 10.50 -1.69
CA GLU A 78 -19.89 11.62 -2.26
C GLU A 78 -19.15 12.26 -3.43
N ALA A 79 -17.83 12.40 -3.31
CA ALA A 79 -16.98 12.97 -4.34
C ALA A 79 -16.53 11.94 -5.40
N THR A 80 -16.87 10.65 -5.22
CA THR A 80 -16.36 9.52 -6.01
C THR A 80 -14.86 9.62 -6.27
N ALA A 81 -14.12 9.96 -5.22
CA ALA A 81 -12.70 10.27 -5.31
C ALA A 81 -11.96 9.64 -4.13
N GLY A 82 -10.73 9.24 -4.37
CA GLY A 82 -9.93 8.60 -3.33
C GLY A 82 -8.49 8.41 -3.75
N TRP A 83 -7.75 7.78 -2.87
CA TRP A 83 -6.35 7.46 -3.10
C TRP A 83 -6.01 6.17 -2.35
N SER A 84 -4.94 5.52 -2.80
CA SER A 84 -4.29 4.44 -2.08
C SER A 84 -2.77 4.61 -2.14
N VAL A 85 -2.10 4.14 -1.09
CA VAL A 85 -0.65 4.01 -1.02
C VAL A 85 -0.33 2.57 -0.63
N VAL A 86 0.52 1.94 -1.42
CA VAL A 86 1.06 0.61 -1.17
C VAL A 86 2.57 0.72 -0.95
N ILE A 87 3.02 0.16 0.16
CA ILE A 87 4.42 -0.03 0.50
C ILE A 87 4.74 -1.52 0.35
N ILE A 88 5.82 -1.84 -0.33
CA ILE A 88 6.41 -3.18 -0.30
C ILE A 88 7.74 -3.07 0.43
N GLY A 89 7.98 -3.96 1.39
CA GLY A 89 9.15 -3.87 2.24
C GLY A 89 9.39 -5.12 3.08
N HIS A 90 10.56 -5.14 3.74
CA HIS A 90 10.94 -6.20 4.64
C HIS A 90 10.39 -5.98 6.04
N ALA A 91 9.64 -6.96 6.55
CA ALA A 91 9.12 -6.92 7.89
C ALA A 91 10.08 -7.59 8.89
N HIS A 92 10.34 -6.93 10.01
CA HIS A 92 11.20 -7.44 11.07
C HIS A 92 10.73 -6.93 12.44
N LEU A 93 10.85 -7.78 13.46
CA LEU A 93 10.61 -7.37 14.85
C LEU A 93 11.72 -6.43 15.32
N HIS A 94 11.31 -5.31 15.92
CA HIS A 94 12.24 -4.40 16.53
C HIS A 94 12.80 -5.03 17.83
N PRO A 95 14.13 -5.11 18.05
CA PRO A 95 14.70 -5.90 19.16
C PRO A 95 14.39 -5.39 20.57
N LYS A 96 13.94 -4.14 20.70
CA LYS A 96 13.80 -3.44 21.99
C LYS A 96 12.37 -3.01 22.31
N GLU A 97 11.48 -3.06 21.33
CA GLU A 97 10.11 -2.59 21.46
C GLU A 97 9.23 -3.65 20.79
N ASP A 98 8.11 -4.04 21.40
CA ASP A 98 7.16 -5.04 20.87
C ASP A 98 6.42 -4.49 19.63
N HIS A 99 7.18 -4.23 18.57
CA HIS A 99 6.75 -3.64 17.33
C HIS A 99 7.29 -4.45 16.15
N LEU A 100 6.44 -4.62 15.16
CA LEU A 100 6.82 -5.03 13.83
C LEU A 100 7.14 -3.78 13.01
N ALA A 101 8.37 -3.69 12.52
CA ALA A 101 8.79 -2.65 11.59
C ALA A 101 8.74 -3.19 10.16
N ILE A 102 8.37 -2.32 9.22
CA ILE A 102 8.47 -2.58 7.78
C ILE A 102 9.38 -1.53 7.19
N THR A 103 10.56 -1.96 6.73
CA THR A 103 11.51 -1.11 6.00
C THR A 103 11.04 -1.00 4.56
N PRO A 104 10.65 0.19 4.06
CA PRO A 104 10.14 0.33 2.70
C PRO A 104 11.25 0.09 1.67
N GLU A 105 11.00 -0.78 0.69
CA GLU A 105 11.80 -0.91 -0.53
C GLU A 105 11.15 -0.20 -1.71
N LEU A 106 9.82 -0.20 -1.74
CA LEU A 106 9.00 0.48 -2.74
C LEU A 106 7.85 1.19 -2.05
N ILE A 107 7.62 2.44 -2.45
CA ILE A 107 6.43 3.21 -2.08
C ILE A 107 5.75 3.62 -3.39
N SER A 108 4.49 3.24 -3.54
CA SER A 108 3.69 3.56 -4.71
C SER A 108 2.33 4.08 -4.29
N GLY A 109 1.87 5.15 -4.94
CA GLY A 109 0.57 5.72 -4.65
C GLY A 109 -0.21 6.00 -5.92
N ARG A 110 -1.53 5.87 -5.81
CA ARG A 110 -2.50 6.14 -6.87
C ARG A 110 -3.63 7.01 -6.35
N ARG A 111 -4.06 7.96 -7.16
CA ARG A 111 -5.28 8.73 -6.92
C ARG A 111 -6.32 8.39 -7.97
N LEU A 112 -7.50 8.04 -7.50
CA LEU A 112 -8.68 7.78 -8.30
C LEU A 112 -9.14 9.09 -8.96
N PRO A 113 -9.51 9.07 -10.25
CA PRO A 113 -10.13 10.22 -10.89
C PRO A 113 -11.46 10.53 -10.21
N THR A 114 -11.83 11.81 -10.18
CA THR A 114 -13.10 12.29 -9.60
C THR A 114 -14.32 11.92 -10.44
N HIS A 115 -14.14 11.23 -11.55
CA HIS A 115 -15.17 10.80 -12.50
C HIS A 115 -14.86 9.34 -12.90
N PRO A 116 -15.87 8.49 -13.18
CA PRO A 116 -15.63 7.15 -13.70
C PRO A 116 -14.74 7.23 -14.95
N PRO A 117 -13.85 6.24 -15.18
CA PRO A 117 -13.01 6.24 -16.37
C PRO A 117 -13.90 6.43 -17.60
N LYS A 118 -13.58 7.42 -18.44
CA LYS A 118 -14.11 7.45 -19.81
C LYS A 118 -13.74 6.10 -20.44
N GLU A 119 -14.67 5.51 -21.20
CA GLU A 119 -14.60 4.17 -21.80
C GLU A 119 -13.16 3.71 -22.13
N PRO A 120 -12.85 2.41 -21.96
CA PRO A 120 -11.49 1.89 -22.14
C PRO A 120 -10.89 2.43 -23.43
N HIS A 121 -9.68 2.99 -23.34
CA HIS A 121 -8.93 3.51 -24.47
C HIS A 121 -8.80 2.40 -25.52
N ASN A 122 -9.62 2.47 -26.56
CA ASN A 122 -9.56 1.52 -27.66
C ASN A 122 -8.20 1.75 -28.34
N PRO A 123 -7.25 0.79 -28.30
CA PRO A 123 -6.03 0.95 -29.07
C PRO A 123 -6.43 1.08 -30.55
N LEU A 124 -5.85 2.08 -31.23
CA LEU A 124 -6.05 2.33 -32.65
C LEU A 124 -5.94 1.01 -33.43
N PRO A 125 -6.84 0.73 -34.40
CA PRO A 125 -6.73 -0.47 -35.21
C PRO A 125 -5.37 -0.47 -35.91
N ALA A 126 -4.68 -1.61 -35.84
CA ALA A 126 -3.42 -1.83 -36.54
C ALA A 126 -3.60 -1.48 -38.02
N GLU A 127 -2.73 -0.61 -38.53
CA GLU A 127 -2.67 -0.32 -39.97
C GLU A 127 -2.51 -1.64 -40.72
N SER A 128 -3.46 -1.93 -41.62
CA SER A 128 -3.39 -3.08 -42.50
C SER A 128 -2.30 -2.81 -43.54
N PRO A 129 -1.37 -3.75 -43.78
CA PRO A 129 -0.38 -3.56 -44.83
C PRO A 129 -1.05 -3.71 -46.20
N GLU A 130 -0.81 -2.74 -47.09
CA GLU A 130 -1.02 -2.86 -48.55
C GLU A 130 0.00 -3.82 -49.19
#